data_AF-A0A1V6HCC8-F1
#
_entry.id   AF-A0A1V6HCC8-F1
#
_cell.length_a   1.000
_cell.length_b   1.000
_cell.length_c   1.000
_cell.angle_alpha   90.00
_cell.angle_beta   90.00
_cell.angle_gamma   90.00
#
_symmetry.space_group_name_H-M   'P 1'
#
loop_
_entity.id
_entity.type
_entity.pdbx_description
1 polymer ?
#
loop_
_entity_poly.entity_id
_entity_poly.type
_entity_poly.pdbx_seq_one_letter_code
_entity_poly.pdbx_strand_id
1 'polypeptide(L)'
;MNEGECSPGASVPCDNCGTKTCATNCQWNPCSIGTVDSYEPNDTKAAARVLPSIDDKDGSHTYLLANINPAGNHDWYRVFIRDVAGAVMEPFVKLSQVPSGQAYYVCAEFVCEETSGNPPPRQCTVSYGSEVRIDLDVSGCDDNCGAFCFNNSGTLYMQVYPSGSGSCSFYRLDYGA
;
A
#
# COMPACT_ATOMS: atom_id res chain seq x y z
N MET A 1 -19.78 17.61 37.40
CA MET A 1 -19.82 16.66 36.27
C MET A 1 -18.37 16.46 35.89
N ASN A 2 -17.82 15.27 36.12
CA ASN A 2 -16.42 15.03 35.77
C ASN A 2 -16.38 14.89 34.25
N GLU A 3 -15.87 15.92 33.57
CA GLU A 3 -15.46 15.83 32.18
C GLU A 3 -14.33 14.79 32.14
N GLY A 4 -14.70 13.53 31.91
CA GLY A 4 -13.72 12.51 31.62
C GLY A 4 -13.18 12.71 30.22
N GLU A 5 -12.05 12.07 29.95
CA GLU A 5 -11.35 12.16 28.67
C GLU A 5 -12.21 11.69 27.48
N CYS A 6 -13.25 10.90 27.75
CA CYS A 6 -14.12 10.30 26.75
C CYS A 6 -15.53 9.99 27.29
N SER A 7 -16.49 9.82 26.37
CA SER A 7 -17.84 9.34 26.68
C SER A 7 -17.86 7.81 26.81
N PRO A 8 -18.40 7.22 27.91
CA PRO A 8 -18.46 5.78 28.08
C PRO A 8 -19.04 5.04 26.86
N GLY A 9 -18.36 3.99 26.41
CA GLY A 9 -18.74 3.21 25.22
C GLY A 9 -18.29 3.79 23.88
N ALA A 10 -17.80 5.04 23.84
CA ALA A 10 -17.16 5.57 22.64
C ALA A 10 -15.95 4.70 22.25
N SER A 11 -15.70 4.55 20.95
CA SER A 11 -14.55 3.79 20.43
C SER A 11 -13.77 4.66 19.45
N VAL A 12 -12.45 4.67 19.59
CA VAL A 12 -11.53 5.40 18.70
C VAL A 12 -10.37 4.49 18.27
N PRO A 13 -9.76 4.74 17.10
CA PRO A 13 -8.49 4.10 16.72
C PRO A 13 -7.39 4.41 17.75
N CYS A 14 -6.44 3.51 17.88
CA CYS A 14 -5.20 3.79 18.62
C CYS A 14 -4.18 4.48 17.71
N ASP A 15 -3.15 5.10 18.30
CA ASP A 15 -2.13 5.87 17.55
C ASP A 15 -1.34 5.04 16.52
N ASN A 16 -1.33 3.70 16.65
CA ASN A 16 -0.66 2.79 15.72
C ASN A 16 -1.64 1.76 15.10
N CYS A 17 -2.24 0.90 15.93
CA CYS A 17 -3.06 -0.24 15.48
C CYS A 17 -4.11 -0.58 16.55
N GLY A 18 -5.26 -1.10 16.13
CA GLY A 18 -6.35 -1.48 17.04
C GLY A 18 -7.26 -0.34 17.47
N THR A 19 -8.15 -0.64 18.41
CA THR A 19 -9.14 0.30 18.94
C THR A 19 -9.12 0.34 20.46
N LYS A 20 -9.41 1.50 21.02
CA LYS A 20 -9.65 1.66 22.47
C LYS A 20 -11.10 2.10 22.70
N THR A 21 -11.75 1.48 23.67
CA THR A 21 -13.12 1.80 24.07
C THR A 21 -13.09 2.53 25.40
N CYS A 22 -13.88 3.59 25.51
CA CYS A 22 -14.00 4.37 26.74
C CYS A 22 -14.73 3.56 27.82
N ALA A 23 -14.10 3.41 28.98
CA ALA A 23 -14.71 2.74 30.12
C ALA A 23 -15.75 3.62 30.82
N THR A 24 -16.52 3.01 31.73
CA THR A 24 -17.58 3.68 32.51
C THR A 24 -17.04 4.72 33.49
N ASN A 25 -15.75 4.69 33.80
CA ASN A 25 -15.04 5.71 34.56
C ASN A 25 -14.56 6.89 33.68
N CYS A 26 -14.99 6.95 32.42
CA CYS A 26 -14.65 7.98 31.44
C CYS A 26 -13.12 8.11 31.21
N GLN A 27 -12.44 6.96 31.20
CA GLN A 27 -11.03 6.81 30.83
C GLN A 27 -10.93 5.83 29.65
N TRP A 28 -9.96 6.02 28.76
CA TRP A 28 -9.69 5.04 27.71
C TRP A 28 -9.13 3.75 28.30
N ASN A 29 -9.70 2.60 27.92
CA ASN A 29 -9.05 1.32 28.17
C ASN A 29 -7.74 1.21 27.37
N PRO A 30 -6.82 0.28 27.75
CA PRO A 30 -5.69 -0.07 26.91
C PRO A 30 -6.13 -0.43 25.50
N CYS A 31 -5.25 -0.16 24.53
CA CYS A 31 -5.54 -0.47 23.14
C CYS A 31 -5.77 -1.98 22.95
N SER A 32 -6.91 -2.34 22.37
CA SER A 32 -7.16 -3.68 21.87
C SER A 32 -6.56 -3.79 20.48
N ILE A 33 -5.33 -4.26 20.43
CA ILE A 33 -4.60 -4.51 19.18
C ILE A 33 -5.23 -5.75 18.50
N GLY A 34 -6.34 -5.54 17.80
CA GLY A 34 -7.09 -6.56 17.06
C GLY A 34 -6.65 -6.67 15.59
N THR A 35 -7.59 -6.95 14.69
CA THR A 35 -7.41 -7.13 13.23
C THR A 35 -7.46 -5.81 12.44
N VAL A 36 -7.14 -4.67 13.06
CA VAL A 36 -7.31 -3.35 12.42
C VAL A 36 -6.00 -2.58 12.47
N ASP A 37 -5.47 -2.24 11.30
CA ASP A 37 -4.34 -1.33 11.09
C ASP A 37 -4.75 -0.06 10.32
N SER A 38 -3.76 0.76 9.91
CA SER A 38 -3.98 2.15 9.50
C SER A 38 -4.80 2.33 8.22
N TYR A 39 -4.86 1.32 7.34
CA TYR A 39 -5.45 1.47 6.01
C TYR A 39 -6.65 0.56 5.75
N GLU A 40 -7.14 -0.11 6.79
CA GLU A 40 -8.28 -0.99 6.69
C GLU A 40 -9.57 -0.25 6.26
N PRO A 41 -10.43 -0.88 5.45
CA PRO A 41 -10.28 -2.23 4.90
C PRO A 41 -9.32 -2.28 3.69
N ASN A 42 -8.33 -3.18 3.68
CA ASN A 42 -7.45 -3.40 2.52
C ASN A 42 -6.87 -4.83 2.38
N ASP A 43 -7.43 -5.81 3.09
CA ASP A 43 -6.99 -7.23 3.09
C ASP A 43 -7.05 -7.98 1.75
N THR A 44 -7.70 -7.39 0.74
CA THR A 44 -7.90 -8.03 -0.57
C THR A 44 -7.63 -7.07 -1.70
N LYS A 45 -7.24 -7.60 -2.87
CA LYS A 45 -7.05 -6.79 -4.09
C LYS A 45 -8.29 -5.96 -4.44
N ALA A 46 -9.49 -6.50 -4.23
CA ALA A 46 -10.74 -5.79 -4.49
C ALA A 46 -10.95 -4.61 -3.53
N ALA A 47 -10.52 -4.76 -2.29
CA ALA A 47 -10.55 -3.72 -1.25
C ALA A 47 -9.29 -2.85 -1.23
N ALA A 48 -8.38 -2.99 -2.21
CA ALA A 48 -7.11 -2.27 -2.23
C ALA A 48 -7.31 -0.76 -2.00
N ARG A 49 -6.56 -0.22 -1.04
CA ARG A 49 -6.62 1.21 -0.70
C ARG A 49 -6.21 2.04 -1.91
N VAL A 50 -7.11 2.92 -2.34
CA VAL A 50 -6.86 3.84 -3.45
C VAL A 50 -5.94 4.96 -2.98
N LEU A 51 -4.80 5.08 -3.65
CA LEU A 51 -3.83 6.14 -3.44
C LEU A 51 -4.03 7.25 -4.49
N PRO A 52 -3.58 8.49 -4.22
CA PRO A 52 -3.63 9.56 -5.21
C PRO A 52 -2.89 9.15 -6.49
N SER A 53 -3.50 9.41 -7.64
CA SER A 53 -2.88 9.18 -8.94
C SER A 53 -1.57 9.95 -9.07
N ILE A 54 -0.66 9.37 -9.84
CA ILE A 54 0.62 9.99 -10.21
C ILE A 54 0.76 10.01 -11.73
N ASP A 55 1.62 10.88 -12.22
CA ASP A 55 2.07 10.88 -13.61
C ASP A 55 3.48 10.25 -13.66
N ASP A 56 3.92 9.74 -14.81
CA ASP A 56 5.26 9.16 -15.06
C ASP A 56 6.35 10.21 -15.35
N LYS A 57 6.08 11.47 -14.98
CA LYS A 57 7.04 12.54 -15.16
C LYS A 57 8.28 12.25 -14.31
N ASP A 58 9.41 11.96 -14.96
CA ASP A 58 10.74 11.71 -14.39
C ASP A 58 10.89 12.18 -12.93
N GLY A 59 10.74 11.26 -11.98
CA GLY A 59 10.90 11.51 -10.55
C GLY A 59 9.59 11.67 -9.77
N SER A 60 8.44 11.39 -10.37
CA SER A 60 7.17 11.26 -9.67
C SER A 60 7.17 10.03 -8.78
N HIS A 61 7.61 10.22 -7.54
CA HIS A 61 7.60 9.20 -6.52
C HIS A 61 7.06 9.76 -5.22
N THR A 62 6.43 8.89 -4.46
CA THR A 62 5.95 9.20 -3.12
C THR A 62 6.07 7.96 -2.25
N TYR A 63 5.64 8.08 -1.00
CA TYR A 63 5.64 6.98 -0.06
C TYR A 63 4.42 7.04 0.84
N LEU A 64 4.12 5.88 1.43
CA LEU A 64 3.21 5.79 2.56
C LEU A 64 3.87 5.02 3.70
N LEU A 65 3.52 5.41 4.92
CA LEU A 65 3.86 4.69 6.14
C LEU A 65 2.63 3.91 6.56
N ALA A 66 2.73 2.59 6.57
CA ALA A 66 1.63 1.68 6.93
C ALA A 66 2.13 0.61 7.88
N ASN A 67 1.21 -0.09 8.51
CA ASN A 67 1.48 -1.14 9.48
C ASN A 67 0.52 -2.29 9.21
N ILE A 68 0.90 -3.50 9.62
CA ILE A 68 0.09 -4.71 9.44
C ILE A 68 -0.33 -5.13 10.83
N ASN A 69 -1.61 -5.36 11.06
CA ASN A 69 -2.06 -5.75 12.39
C ASN A 69 -1.33 -7.03 12.89
N PRO A 70 -1.11 -7.24 14.19
CA PRO A 70 -0.29 -8.36 14.67
C PRO A 70 -0.84 -9.75 14.38
N ALA A 71 -2.15 -9.89 14.11
CA ALA A 71 -2.70 -11.16 13.65
C ALA A 71 -2.18 -11.52 12.25
N GLY A 72 -1.64 -10.55 11.52
CA GLY A 72 -1.14 -10.68 10.17
C GLY A 72 -2.30 -10.65 9.18
N ASN A 73 -2.12 -9.87 8.12
CA ASN A 73 -3.03 -9.76 7.00
C ASN A 73 -2.24 -9.36 5.75
N HIS A 74 -2.96 -9.13 4.66
CA HIS A 74 -2.39 -8.77 3.37
C HIS A 74 -2.84 -7.39 2.99
N ASP A 75 -1.98 -6.39 3.12
CA ASP A 75 -2.32 -5.03 2.73
C ASP A 75 -2.25 -4.88 1.22
N TRP A 76 -3.35 -4.44 0.61
CA TRP A 76 -3.39 -4.07 -0.79
C TRP A 76 -3.54 -2.57 -0.98
N TYR A 77 -2.77 -2.03 -1.91
CA TYR A 77 -2.83 -0.65 -2.36
C TYR A 77 -2.97 -0.61 -3.88
N ARG A 78 -3.55 0.48 -4.40
CA ARG A 78 -3.56 0.75 -5.83
C ARG A 78 -3.32 2.22 -6.12
N VAL A 79 -2.53 2.48 -7.16
CA VAL A 79 -2.32 3.82 -7.71
C VAL A 79 -2.54 3.77 -9.22
N PHE A 80 -3.25 4.75 -9.75
CA PHE A 80 -3.32 4.96 -11.18
C PHE A 80 -2.14 5.83 -11.61
N ILE A 81 -1.40 5.37 -12.61
CA ILE A 81 -0.24 6.03 -13.18
C ILE A 81 -0.61 6.47 -14.60
N ARG A 82 -0.51 7.77 -14.85
CA ARG A 82 -0.79 8.38 -16.15
C ARG A 82 0.50 8.54 -16.95
N ASP A 83 0.47 8.04 -18.18
CA ASP A 83 1.48 8.30 -19.19
C ASP A 83 1.44 9.78 -19.62
N VAL A 84 2.60 10.43 -19.54
CA VAL A 84 2.82 11.79 -20.04
C VAL A 84 3.58 11.70 -21.33
N ALA A 85 2.99 12.25 -22.40
CA ALA A 85 3.58 12.23 -23.73
C ALA A 85 5.06 12.65 -23.73
N GLY A 86 5.92 11.73 -24.18
CA GLY A 86 7.36 11.94 -24.30
C GLY A 86 8.19 11.56 -23.07
N ALA A 87 7.57 11.10 -21.98
CA ALA A 87 8.24 10.43 -20.88
C ALA A 87 8.34 8.92 -21.15
N VAL A 88 9.25 8.26 -20.43
CA VAL A 88 9.31 6.79 -20.38
C VAL A 88 8.67 6.36 -19.09
N MET A 89 7.65 5.51 -19.18
CA MET A 89 6.97 4.96 -18.03
C MET A 89 7.81 3.85 -17.38
N GLU A 90 8.34 4.10 -16.18
CA GLU A 90 9.14 3.13 -15.41
C GLU A 90 8.54 2.84 -14.00
N PRO A 91 7.36 2.19 -13.92
CA PRO A 91 6.68 2.00 -12.64
C PRO A 91 7.48 1.12 -11.70
N PHE A 92 7.52 1.53 -10.44
CA PHE A 92 8.21 0.76 -9.42
C PHE A 92 7.45 0.73 -8.11
N VAL A 93 7.76 -0.30 -7.32
CA VAL A 93 7.44 -0.36 -5.90
C VAL A 93 8.69 -0.73 -5.12
N LYS A 94 8.84 -0.13 -3.95
CA LYS A 94 10.01 -0.31 -3.10
C LYS A 94 9.60 -0.36 -1.64
N LEU A 95 10.09 -1.38 -0.95
CA LEU A 95 9.94 -1.51 0.49
C LEU A 95 11.25 -1.01 1.12
N SER A 96 11.27 0.28 1.50
CA SER A 96 12.48 0.94 1.98
C SER A 96 12.75 0.70 3.47
N GLN A 97 11.71 0.33 4.22
CA GLN A 97 11.82 0.03 5.64
C GLN A 97 10.79 -1.02 6.01
N VAL A 98 11.18 -1.97 6.85
CA VAL A 98 10.28 -2.93 7.50
C VAL A 98 10.57 -2.99 9.00
N PRO A 99 9.61 -3.43 9.83
CA PRO A 99 9.85 -3.70 11.24
C PRO A 99 11.05 -4.63 11.47
N SER A 100 11.90 -4.28 12.44
CA SER A 100 13.12 -5.05 12.74
C SER A 100 12.79 -6.49 13.13
N GLY A 101 13.57 -7.44 12.59
CA GLY A 101 13.43 -8.86 12.90
C GLY A 101 12.25 -9.56 12.23
N GLN A 102 11.54 -8.89 11.31
CA GLN A 102 10.45 -9.48 10.55
C GLN A 102 10.77 -9.46 9.05
N ALA A 103 10.33 -10.50 8.34
CA ALA A 103 10.40 -10.56 6.89
C ALA A 103 9.06 -10.14 6.30
N TYR A 104 9.10 -9.24 5.32
CA TYR A 104 7.93 -8.74 4.62
C TYR A 104 8.08 -9.00 3.12
N TYR A 105 7.02 -9.52 2.53
CA TYR A 105 6.89 -9.64 1.09
C TYR A 105 6.29 -8.35 0.53
N VAL A 106 6.81 -7.93 -0.61
CA VAL A 106 6.17 -6.93 -1.47
C VAL A 106 5.93 -7.56 -2.83
N CYS A 107 4.73 -7.41 -3.36
CA CYS A 107 4.37 -7.83 -4.71
C CYS A 107 3.82 -6.64 -5.50
N ALA A 108 4.12 -6.63 -6.79
CA ALA A 108 3.66 -5.64 -7.74
C ALA A 108 2.89 -6.33 -8.88
N GLU A 109 1.77 -5.75 -9.26
CA GLU A 109 0.98 -6.18 -10.41
C GLU A 109 0.48 -4.94 -11.14
N PHE A 110 0.74 -4.86 -12.44
CA PHE A 110 0.25 -3.77 -13.27
C PHE A 110 -0.96 -4.23 -14.09
N VAL A 111 -1.96 -3.36 -14.20
CA VAL A 111 -3.11 -3.56 -15.08
C VAL A 111 -3.14 -2.37 -16.03
N CYS A 112 -2.94 -2.61 -17.32
CA CYS A 112 -3.02 -1.56 -18.33
C CYS A 112 -4.40 -0.90 -18.29
N GLU A 113 -4.46 0.41 -18.54
CA GLU A 113 -5.73 1.13 -18.74
C GLU A 113 -6.49 0.53 -19.93
N GLU A 114 -5.74 0.22 -20.98
CA GLU A 114 -6.26 -0.33 -22.21
C GLU A 114 -6.40 -1.85 -22.14
N THR A 115 -7.57 -2.35 -22.58
CA THR A 115 -7.90 -3.77 -22.52
C THR A 115 -7.08 -4.66 -23.47
N SER A 116 -6.47 -4.05 -24.50
CA SER A 116 -5.56 -4.68 -25.46
C SER A 116 -4.13 -4.82 -24.94
N GLY A 117 -3.79 -4.09 -23.88
CA GLY A 117 -2.45 -4.10 -23.30
C GLY A 117 -2.05 -5.45 -22.71
N ASN A 118 -0.77 -5.78 -22.79
CA ASN A 118 -0.17 -6.96 -22.22
C ASN A 118 0.79 -6.56 -21.07
N PRO A 119 0.30 -6.47 -19.82
CA PRO A 119 1.14 -6.07 -18.70
C PRO A 119 2.18 -7.16 -18.34
N PRO A 120 3.26 -6.79 -17.65
CA PRO A 120 4.23 -7.77 -17.16
C PRO A 120 3.56 -8.72 -16.14
N PRO A 121 4.09 -9.95 -15.97
CA PRO A 121 3.61 -10.84 -14.93
C PRO A 121 3.81 -10.22 -13.56
N ARG A 122 2.92 -10.55 -12.61
CA ARG A 122 3.06 -10.17 -11.20
C ARG A 122 4.43 -10.58 -10.67
N GLN A 123 5.13 -9.64 -10.03
CA GLN A 123 6.44 -9.88 -9.43
C GLN A 123 6.34 -9.77 -7.91
N CYS A 124 7.16 -10.53 -7.18
CA CYS A 124 7.24 -10.48 -5.72
C CYS A 124 8.69 -10.59 -5.28
N THR A 125 9.04 -9.87 -4.21
CA THR A 125 10.32 -9.99 -3.52
C THR A 125 10.12 -9.88 -2.01
N VAL A 126 11.15 -10.19 -1.24
CA VAL A 126 11.09 -10.22 0.23
C VAL A 126 12.20 -9.35 0.82
N SER A 127 11.83 -8.50 1.78
CA SER A 127 12.76 -7.75 2.62
C SER A 127 12.93 -8.45 3.97
N TYR A 128 14.17 -8.56 4.42
CA TYR A 128 14.54 -9.00 5.77
C TYR A 128 15.07 -7.83 6.63
N GLY A 129 14.68 -6.59 6.31
CA GLY A 129 15.24 -5.38 6.91
C GLY A 129 16.07 -4.52 5.96
N SER A 130 16.47 -5.08 4.81
CA SER A 130 17.12 -4.35 3.72
C SER A 130 16.10 -3.78 2.75
N GLU A 131 16.45 -2.68 2.08
CA GLU A 131 15.65 -2.17 0.97
C GLU A 131 15.53 -3.20 -0.15
N VAL A 132 14.32 -3.35 -0.71
CA VAL A 132 14.05 -4.15 -1.90
C VAL A 132 13.15 -3.36 -2.85
N ARG A 133 13.38 -3.50 -4.15
CA ARG A 133 12.68 -2.78 -5.21
C ARG A 133 12.25 -3.74 -6.31
N ILE A 134 11.08 -3.48 -6.88
CA ILE A 134 10.55 -4.12 -8.08
C ILE A 134 10.35 -3.01 -9.11
N ASP A 135 10.98 -3.16 -10.26
CA ASP A 135 10.77 -2.32 -11.45
C ASP A 135 9.93 -3.12 -12.45
N LEU A 136 8.94 -2.48 -13.06
CA LEU A 136 8.01 -3.10 -14.00
C LEU A 136 8.24 -2.54 -15.40
N ASP A 137 8.53 -3.43 -16.35
CA ASP A 137 8.49 -3.09 -17.76
C ASP A 137 7.02 -3.13 -18.25
N VAL A 138 6.43 -1.96 -18.44
CA VAL A 138 5.04 -1.81 -18.89
C VAL A 138 4.95 -1.41 -20.37
N SER A 139 6.02 -1.58 -21.15
CA SER A 139 6.01 -1.26 -22.59
C SER A 139 4.92 -2.03 -23.35
N GLY A 140 4.53 -3.21 -22.85
CA GLY A 140 3.45 -4.01 -23.41
C GLY A 140 2.04 -3.45 -23.18
N CYS A 141 1.87 -2.41 -22.36
CA CYS A 141 0.59 -1.73 -22.17
C CYS A 141 0.26 -0.71 -23.27
N ASP A 142 1.21 -0.41 -24.15
CA ASP A 142 0.94 0.38 -25.34
C ASP A 142 0.00 -0.40 -26.29
N ASP A 143 -0.96 0.29 -26.88
CA ASP A 143 -2.16 -0.25 -27.52
C ASP A 143 -1.93 -1.08 -28.80
N ASN A 144 -0.68 -1.45 -29.10
CA ASN A 144 -0.26 -2.07 -30.36
C ASN A 144 -0.79 -1.34 -31.60
N CYS A 145 -1.16 -0.05 -31.48
CA CYS A 145 -1.84 0.71 -32.54
C CYS A 145 -0.85 1.35 -33.54
N GLY A 146 0.45 1.09 -33.38
CA GLY A 146 1.53 1.61 -34.23
C GLY A 146 2.11 2.91 -33.70
N ALA A 147 2.65 3.74 -34.59
CA ALA A 147 3.46 4.94 -34.26
C ALA A 147 2.71 6.11 -33.58
N PHE A 148 1.48 5.91 -33.11
CA PHE A 148 0.59 6.97 -32.64
C PHE A 148 -0.09 6.69 -31.29
N CYS A 149 0.06 5.49 -30.72
CA CYS A 149 -0.29 5.22 -29.33
C CYS A 149 1.01 5.17 -28.54
N PHE A 150 1.05 5.93 -27.45
CA PHE A 150 2.13 5.88 -26.46
C PHE A 150 1.55 5.64 -25.06
N ASN A 151 0.21 5.54 -24.96
CA ASN A 151 -0.48 5.47 -23.68
C ASN A 151 -0.27 4.11 -23.03
N ASN A 152 0.74 4.05 -22.17
CA ASN A 152 1.03 2.90 -21.32
C ASN A 152 0.46 3.10 -19.89
N SER A 153 -0.50 4.04 -19.73
CA SER A 153 -1.19 4.30 -18.45
C SER A 153 -1.78 3.02 -17.88
N GLY A 154 -1.93 2.99 -16.56
CA GLY A 154 -2.56 1.85 -15.91
C GLY A 154 -2.59 1.95 -14.40
N THR A 155 -3.05 0.88 -13.77
CA THR A 155 -3.13 0.76 -12.32
C THR A 155 -2.05 -0.18 -11.81
N LEU A 156 -1.15 0.37 -10.98
CA LEU A 156 -0.21 -0.41 -10.19
C LEU A 156 -0.89 -0.87 -8.89
N TYR A 157 -1.07 -2.17 -8.75
CA TYR A 157 -1.45 -2.82 -7.50
C TYR A 157 -0.20 -3.25 -6.74
N MET A 158 -0.16 -2.90 -5.46
CA MET A 158 0.92 -3.26 -4.55
C MET A 158 0.34 -4.09 -3.41
N GLN A 159 0.97 -5.19 -3.08
CA GLN A 159 0.61 -6.02 -1.93
C GLN A 159 1.79 -6.09 -0.97
N VAL A 160 1.54 -5.89 0.32
CA VAL A 160 2.53 -6.07 1.39
C VAL A 160 1.98 -7.03 2.43
N TYR A 161 2.79 -8.01 2.85
CA TYR A 161 2.39 -8.96 3.89
C TYR A 161 3.61 -9.53 4.63
N PRO A 162 3.51 -9.82 5.93
CA PRO A 162 4.60 -10.41 6.69
C PRO A 162 4.71 -11.91 6.40
N SER A 163 5.89 -12.51 6.61
CA SER A 163 6.04 -13.97 6.57
C SER A 163 5.46 -14.70 7.79
N GLY A 164 5.04 -13.93 8.81
CA GLY A 164 4.54 -14.44 10.10
C GLY A 164 3.49 -13.48 10.66
N SER A 165 3.64 -13.06 11.92
CA SER A 165 2.79 -12.02 12.50
C SER A 165 3.09 -10.64 11.88
N GLY A 166 2.08 -9.79 11.80
CA GLY A 166 2.30 -8.37 11.50
C GLY A 166 2.98 -7.62 12.64
N SER A 167 2.97 -6.30 12.54
CA SER A 167 3.51 -5.39 13.53
C SER A 167 2.82 -4.04 13.44
N CYS A 168 2.57 -3.45 14.61
CA CYS A 168 2.10 -2.07 14.71
C CYS A 168 3.20 -1.04 14.42
N SER A 169 4.45 -1.48 14.25
CA SER A 169 5.51 -0.62 13.72
C SER A 169 5.31 -0.43 12.22
N PHE A 170 5.62 0.78 11.75
CA PHE A 170 5.46 1.10 10.34
C PHE A 170 6.52 0.43 9.46
N TYR A 171 6.07 -0.11 8.34
CA TYR A 171 6.87 -0.26 7.13
C TYR A 171 6.71 0.99 6.25
N ARG A 172 7.70 1.22 5.38
CA ARG A 172 7.66 2.30 4.38
C ARG A 172 7.58 1.71 2.99
N LEU A 173 6.48 1.98 2.31
CA LEU A 173 6.25 1.59 0.92
C LEU A 173 6.39 2.83 0.03
N ASP A 174 7.40 2.84 -0.81
CA ASP A 174 7.64 3.86 -1.82
C ASP A 174 7.16 3.34 -3.19
N TYR A 175 6.59 4.23 -3.99
CA TYR A 175 6.11 3.90 -5.33
C TYR A 175 6.24 5.12 -6.25
N GLY A 176 6.35 4.87 -7.54
CA GLY A 176 6.51 5.91 -8.55
C GLY A 176 6.51 5.35 -9.95
N ALA A 177 6.72 6.25 -10.92
CA ALA A 177 6.95 5.94 -12.32
C ALA A 177 7.84 7.02 -12.95
#